data_AF-A0A7R9Z5K2-F1
#
_entry.id   AF-A0A7R9Z5K2-F1
#
_cell.length_a   1.000
_cell.length_b   1.000
_cell.length_c   1.000
_cell.angle_alpha   90.00
_cell.angle_beta   90.00
_cell.angle_gamma   90.00
#
_symmetry.space_group_name_H-M   'P 1'
#
loop_
_entity.id
_entity.type
_entity.pdbx_description
1 polymer ?
#
loop_
_entity_poly.entity_id
_entity_poly.type
_entity_poly.pdbx_seq_one_letter_code
_entity_poly.pdbx_strand_id
1 'polypeptide(L)'
;MAPQMSLASMGVPARTSAGSVLRQRSQIPAKHQRSGRRAVAAAAAQPRQPGRGAQGVSCDSVGPTWGGSVAPPGWAPVADPIKEPGPDYSTVQRNLALELVRVTEAAALSAGRWLGKGDKNAADQAAVDMMRKVLNSVPMTGVVVIGEGAKDEAPMLYCGERIGEGTTEMDIAVDPLDGTTLCATGRSGAIAVIAVAKRGSLFDPGPVMYMEKIAVGPNVPAKSISLDFPVEKNLQAVAKALGKPIGDVTVLVLDRPRHAELVKEIREAGSRIRFISDGDVAGAIETAKAGAGVDIMMGIGGTPEGVIAAAALKCMGGTLLGRLYPRNEEERTQALAKGYDLKKVLTIEDLAKGDDIFFAATGISDGDLLRGVRYYSGGASSNSMVMRCQSGTVRFIETFHKWGRPGVTKPNA
;
A
#
# COMPACT_ATOMS: atom_id res chain seq x y z
N MET A 1 -64.48 -32.83 8.09
CA MET A 1 -65.13 -32.69 6.76
C MET A 1 -64.05 -32.57 5.70
N ALA A 2 -63.79 -33.67 4.98
CA ALA A 2 -63.19 -33.68 3.63
C ALA A 2 -64.36 -33.71 2.60
N PRO A 3 -64.20 -33.68 1.25
CA PRO A 3 -63.13 -34.23 0.38
C PRO A 3 -62.58 -33.24 -0.68
N GLN A 4 -61.32 -33.34 -1.16
CA GLN A 4 -60.70 -34.24 -2.18
C GLN A 4 -61.17 -34.08 -3.64
N MET A 5 -60.20 -33.84 -4.55
CA MET A 5 -59.98 -34.43 -5.89
C MET A 5 -58.71 -33.79 -6.50
N SER A 6 -57.86 -34.38 -7.35
CA SER A 6 -57.43 -35.75 -7.68
C SER A 6 -56.23 -35.60 -8.64
N LEU A 7 -55.29 -36.56 -8.60
CA LEU A 7 -54.09 -36.70 -9.42
C LEU A 7 -54.37 -37.02 -10.91
N ALA A 8 -53.39 -36.71 -11.77
CA ALA A 8 -53.02 -37.56 -12.91
C ALA A 8 -51.52 -37.47 -13.23
N SER A 9 -50.87 -38.64 -13.20
CA SER A 9 -49.47 -38.93 -13.52
C SER A 9 -49.37 -39.67 -14.85
N MET A 10 -48.39 -39.38 -15.71
CA MET A 10 -47.73 -40.28 -16.70
C MET A 10 -46.47 -39.55 -17.18
N GLY A 11 -45.29 -40.10 -17.41
CA GLY A 11 -44.75 -41.45 -17.39
C GLY A 11 -43.34 -41.37 -18.01
N VAL A 12 -42.34 -41.97 -17.37
CA VAL A 12 -40.98 -42.17 -17.90
C VAL A 12 -40.99 -43.33 -18.90
N PRO A 13 -40.04 -43.38 -19.85
CA PRO A 13 -39.39 -44.66 -20.10
C PRO A 13 -37.86 -44.55 -20.10
N ALA A 14 -37.25 -45.65 -19.67
CA ALA A 14 -35.82 -45.84 -19.55
C ALA A 14 -35.30 -46.90 -20.55
N ARG A 15 -34.04 -46.68 -20.96
CA ARG A 15 -32.99 -47.63 -21.39
C ARG A 15 -33.06 -48.33 -22.76
N THR A 16 -31.91 -48.25 -23.44
CA THR A 16 -31.02 -49.29 -24.05
C THR A 16 -30.44 -48.71 -25.36
N SER A 17 -29.22 -48.94 -25.84
CA SER A 17 -28.05 -49.75 -25.47
C SER A 17 -26.85 -49.35 -26.37
N ALA A 18 -25.63 -49.57 -25.87
CA ALA A 18 -24.41 -50.05 -26.56
C ALA A 18 -24.04 -49.54 -27.98
N GLY A 19 -22.83 -48.98 -28.08
CA GLY A 19 -22.14 -48.76 -29.35
C GLY A 19 -20.67 -48.38 -29.16
N SER A 20 -19.84 -49.38 -28.86
CA SER A 20 -18.38 -49.30 -28.82
C SER A 20 -17.76 -49.17 -30.21
N VAL A 21 -16.83 -48.24 -30.42
CA VAL A 21 -15.84 -48.36 -31.50
C VAL A 21 -14.45 -48.00 -30.97
N LEU A 22 -13.60 -49.02 -30.96
CA LEU A 22 -12.16 -48.97 -30.77
C LEU A 22 -11.48 -48.06 -31.82
N ARG A 23 -10.45 -47.32 -31.41
CA ARG A 23 -9.24 -47.17 -32.23
C ARG A 23 -8.01 -47.43 -31.38
N GLN A 24 -7.36 -48.56 -31.67
CA GLN A 24 -6.05 -48.94 -31.17
C GLN A 24 -4.94 -48.23 -31.98
N ARG A 25 -3.91 -47.84 -31.23
CA ARG A 25 -2.46 -47.94 -31.48
C ARG A 25 -1.88 -47.49 -32.83
N SER A 26 -0.93 -46.57 -32.75
CA SER A 26 0.37 -46.76 -33.42
C SER A 26 1.51 -46.22 -32.53
N GLN A 27 2.33 -47.15 -32.02
CA GLN A 27 3.75 -46.94 -31.73
C GLN A 27 4.50 -47.65 -32.86
N ILE A 28 5.65 -47.12 -33.30
CA ILE A 28 6.86 -47.83 -33.82
C ILE A 28 7.90 -46.80 -34.34
N PRO A 29 9.21 -47.12 -34.38
CA PRO A 29 10.27 -46.26 -33.81
C PRO A 29 11.49 -45.91 -34.73
N ALA A 30 12.48 -45.24 -34.10
CA ALA A 30 13.94 -45.41 -34.24
C ALA A 30 14.79 -44.60 -35.27
N LYS A 31 15.88 -44.04 -34.71
CA LYS A 31 17.31 -44.00 -35.16
C LYS A 31 17.90 -42.80 -35.93
N HIS A 32 19.19 -42.55 -35.57
CA HIS A 32 20.30 -41.80 -36.19
C HIS A 32 20.46 -40.32 -35.81
N GLN A 33 21.65 -39.74 -35.54
CA GLN A 33 23.06 -40.20 -35.54
C GLN A 33 23.94 -39.17 -34.77
N ARG A 34 25.17 -39.59 -34.39
CA ARG A 34 26.22 -38.82 -33.71
C ARG A 34 26.90 -37.77 -34.61
N SER A 35 27.43 -36.69 -34.01
CA SER A 35 28.83 -36.18 -34.09
C SER A 35 28.87 -34.79 -33.42
N GLY A 36 29.91 -34.25 -32.82
CA GLY A 36 31.29 -34.64 -32.58
C GLY A 36 31.92 -33.53 -31.71
N ARG A 37 32.68 -33.91 -30.69
CA ARG A 37 33.43 -33.01 -29.81
C ARG A 37 34.57 -32.33 -30.57
N ARG A 38 34.85 -31.06 -30.27
CA ARG A 38 36.20 -30.49 -30.38
C ARG A 38 36.63 -29.92 -29.04
N ALA A 39 37.68 -30.52 -28.49
CA ALA A 39 38.47 -30.01 -27.39
C ALA A 39 39.45 -28.96 -27.91
N VAL A 40 39.75 -27.94 -27.12
CA VAL A 40 40.97 -27.14 -27.28
C VAL A 40 41.67 -27.10 -25.93
N ALA A 41 42.96 -27.43 -25.99
CA ALA A 41 43.85 -27.76 -24.89
C ALA A 41 44.25 -26.55 -24.05
N ALA A 42 44.49 -26.83 -22.77
CA ALA A 42 45.21 -25.95 -21.85
C ALA A 42 46.70 -25.96 -22.18
N ALA A 43 47.31 -24.77 -22.28
CA ALA A 43 48.75 -24.59 -22.31
C ALA A 43 49.17 -23.79 -21.07
N ALA A 44 50.06 -24.40 -20.29
CA ALA A 44 50.62 -23.88 -19.05
C ALA A 44 51.60 -22.72 -19.33
N ALA A 45 51.52 -21.67 -18.51
CA ALA A 45 52.46 -20.55 -18.51
C ALA A 45 53.53 -20.76 -17.42
N GLN A 46 54.80 -20.63 -17.79
CA GLN A 46 55.95 -20.49 -16.88
C GLN A 46 56.24 -18.99 -16.60
N PRO A 47 56.90 -18.65 -15.47
CA PRO A 47 56.90 -17.30 -14.94
C PRO A 47 58.03 -16.44 -15.52
N ARG A 48 57.76 -15.14 -15.76
CA ARG A 48 58.80 -14.12 -15.96
C ARG A 48 58.56 -12.95 -14.99
N GLN A 49 59.62 -12.65 -14.24
CA GLN A 49 59.83 -11.53 -13.31
C GLN A 49 60.73 -10.47 -14.02
N PRO A 50 60.88 -9.25 -13.48
CA PRO A 50 60.19 -8.04 -13.93
C PRO A 50 61.09 -7.07 -14.72
N GLY A 51 60.50 -6.26 -15.61
CA GLY A 51 61.20 -5.24 -16.39
C GLY A 51 60.38 -3.97 -16.50
N ARG A 52 61.00 -2.84 -16.15
CA ARG A 52 60.44 -1.51 -15.88
C ARG A 52 59.80 -0.83 -17.10
N GLY A 53 58.76 -0.04 -16.82
CA GLY A 53 58.54 1.27 -17.44
C GLY A 53 57.47 1.35 -18.53
N ALA A 54 56.25 1.76 -18.15
CA ALA A 54 55.40 2.60 -19.00
C ALA A 54 54.36 3.30 -18.12
N GLN A 55 54.08 4.55 -18.46
CA GLN A 55 53.34 5.55 -17.73
C GLN A 55 51.90 5.11 -17.41
N GLY A 56 51.40 5.54 -16.25
CA GLY A 56 50.03 5.31 -15.81
C GLY A 56 49.04 5.92 -16.79
N VAL A 57 48.27 5.06 -17.44
CA VAL A 57 47.03 5.44 -18.12
C VAL A 57 45.96 5.47 -17.05
N SER A 58 45.44 6.67 -16.76
CA SER A 58 44.25 6.84 -15.92
C SER A 58 43.10 6.08 -16.57
N CYS A 59 42.39 5.31 -15.77
CA CYS A 59 41.12 4.71 -16.16
C CYS A 59 40.04 5.80 -16.15
N ASP A 60 40.13 6.78 -17.05
CA ASP A 60 39.01 7.65 -17.40
C ASP A 60 38.11 6.89 -18.39
N SER A 61 37.47 5.85 -17.88
CA SER A 61 36.32 5.23 -18.53
C SER A 61 35.06 5.75 -17.85
N VAL A 62 34.48 6.74 -18.53
CA VAL A 62 33.13 7.30 -18.43
C VAL A 62 32.14 6.41 -17.68
N GLY A 63 32.13 6.51 -16.35
CA GLY A 63 30.98 6.11 -15.55
C GLY A 63 29.89 7.19 -15.68
N PRO A 64 28.60 6.86 -15.49
CA PRO A 64 27.59 7.91 -15.42
C PRO A 64 27.99 8.86 -14.29
N THR A 65 28.28 10.10 -14.65
CA THR A 65 28.44 11.18 -13.69
C THR A 65 27.12 11.27 -12.94
N TRP A 66 27.07 10.73 -11.73
CA TRP A 66 26.05 11.07 -10.75
C TRP A 66 26.26 12.54 -10.42
N GLY A 67 25.68 13.39 -11.26
CA GLY A 67 25.68 14.83 -11.09
C GLY A 67 25.03 15.18 -9.76
N GLY A 68 25.69 16.07 -9.02
CA GLY A 68 25.15 16.89 -7.93
C GLY A 68 24.28 16.18 -6.90
N SER A 69 24.76 16.10 -5.66
CA SER A 69 23.94 15.82 -4.48
C SER A 69 22.83 16.87 -4.34
N VAL A 70 21.71 16.65 -5.02
CA VAL A 70 20.45 17.36 -4.79
C VAL A 70 19.56 16.38 -4.05
N ALA A 71 19.10 16.76 -2.87
CA ALA A 71 18.06 16.00 -2.18
C ALA A 71 16.90 15.75 -3.16
N PRO A 72 16.24 14.58 -3.14
CA PRO A 72 15.12 14.33 -4.04
C PRO A 72 14.10 15.49 -3.90
N PRO A 73 13.69 16.11 -5.02
CA PRO A 73 12.92 17.36 -4.99
C PRO A 73 11.58 17.17 -4.27
N GLY A 74 11.45 17.69 -3.05
CA GLY A 74 10.21 17.63 -2.25
C GLY A 74 10.41 17.25 -0.78
N TRP A 75 11.62 16.88 -0.37
CA TRP A 75 11.98 16.86 1.05
C TRP A 75 12.32 18.30 1.45
N ALA A 76 11.49 18.90 2.31
CA ALA A 76 11.71 20.25 2.80
C ALA A 76 13.15 20.37 3.34
N PRO A 77 13.91 21.42 3.00
CA PRO A 77 15.11 21.71 3.76
C PRO A 77 14.71 21.88 5.22
N VAL A 78 15.34 21.10 6.11
CA VAL A 78 15.18 21.25 7.55
C VAL A 78 15.47 22.72 7.88
N ALA A 79 14.56 23.38 8.59
CA ALA A 79 14.65 24.83 8.85
C ALA A 79 15.93 25.24 9.58
N ASP A 80 16.58 24.29 10.26
CA ASP A 80 17.86 24.47 10.92
C ASP A 80 18.99 23.79 10.13
N PRO A 81 20.13 24.47 9.91
CA PRO A 81 21.30 23.84 9.32
C PRO A 81 21.74 22.68 10.20
N ILE A 82 21.70 21.48 9.64
CA ILE A 82 22.11 20.25 10.31
C ILE A 82 23.59 20.39 10.71
N LYS A 83 23.85 20.49 12.02
CA LYS A 83 25.21 20.63 12.57
C LYS A 83 25.95 19.29 12.69
N GLU A 84 25.23 18.17 12.66
CA GLU A 84 25.77 16.83 12.88
C GLU A 84 25.68 15.95 11.61
N PRO A 85 26.70 15.12 11.34
CA PRO A 85 26.72 14.27 10.15
C PRO A 85 25.79 13.05 10.29
N GLY A 86 24.56 13.15 9.76
CA GLY A 86 23.65 12.00 9.60
C GLY A 86 23.31 11.21 10.87
N PRO A 87 22.55 10.12 10.77
CA PRO A 87 22.21 9.30 11.94
C PRO A 87 23.43 8.53 12.47
N ASP A 88 23.60 8.48 13.79
CA ASP A 88 24.60 7.64 14.44
C ASP A 88 24.19 6.16 14.40
N TYR A 89 24.92 5.37 13.62
CA TYR A 89 24.71 3.93 13.49
C TYR A 89 25.40 3.10 14.57
N SER A 90 26.09 3.71 15.55
CA SER A 90 26.66 3.01 16.69
C SER A 90 25.59 2.32 17.56
N THR A 91 24.34 2.78 17.47
CA THR A 91 23.17 2.21 18.14
C THR A 91 22.08 1.79 17.12
N VAL A 92 22.20 0.58 16.58
CA VAL A 92 21.19 0.04 15.66
C VAL A 92 19.95 -0.42 16.45
N GLN A 93 18.87 0.36 16.37
CA GLN A 93 17.57 -0.07 16.89
C GLN A 93 16.90 -1.04 15.91
N ARG A 94 16.20 -2.04 16.45
CA ARG A 94 15.38 -2.95 15.66
C ARG A 94 14.34 -2.16 14.88
N ASN A 95 14.26 -2.36 13.57
CA ASN A 95 13.32 -1.64 12.72
C ASN A 95 12.17 -2.57 12.32
N LEU A 96 11.07 -2.49 13.07
CA LEU A 96 9.85 -3.27 12.79
C LEU A 96 9.35 -3.02 11.37
N ALA A 97 9.52 -1.81 10.82
CA ALA A 97 9.06 -1.49 9.47
C ALA A 97 9.68 -2.38 8.38
N LEU A 98 10.93 -2.86 8.56
CA LEU A 98 11.55 -3.77 7.61
C LEU A 98 10.95 -5.18 7.65
N GLU A 99 10.33 -5.60 8.75
CA GLU A 99 9.55 -6.84 8.78
C GLU A 99 8.15 -6.62 8.18
N LEU A 100 7.55 -5.44 8.41
CA LEU A 100 6.23 -5.08 7.88
C LEU A 100 6.18 -4.99 6.34
N VAL A 101 7.33 -4.74 5.68
CA VAL A 101 7.36 -4.79 4.21
C VAL A 101 6.93 -6.15 3.68
N ARG A 102 7.36 -7.23 4.32
CA ARG A 102 7.04 -8.61 3.90
C ARG A 102 5.57 -8.93 4.10
N VAL A 103 4.93 -8.28 5.08
CA VAL A 103 3.48 -8.39 5.33
C VAL A 103 2.70 -7.83 4.14
N THR A 104 3.00 -6.59 3.73
CA THR A 104 2.32 -5.96 2.59
C THR A 104 2.71 -6.58 1.25
N GLU A 105 3.95 -7.04 1.08
CA GLU A 105 4.37 -7.80 -0.10
C GLU A 105 3.60 -9.11 -0.26
N ALA A 106 3.41 -9.86 0.83
CA ALA A 106 2.65 -11.11 0.79
C ALA A 106 1.18 -10.86 0.43
N ALA A 107 0.56 -9.83 1.01
CA ALA A 107 -0.80 -9.40 0.67
C ALA A 107 -0.88 -9.01 -0.82
N ALA A 108 0.04 -8.16 -1.29
CA ALA A 108 0.04 -7.67 -2.66
C ALA A 108 0.30 -8.77 -3.70
N LEU A 109 1.24 -9.69 -3.43
CA LEU A 109 1.50 -10.85 -4.29
C LEU A 109 0.31 -11.82 -4.36
N SER A 110 -0.56 -11.82 -3.35
CA SER A 110 -1.75 -12.65 -3.30
C SER A 110 -2.91 -11.99 -4.06
N ALA A 111 -3.26 -10.75 -3.70
CA ALA A 111 -4.30 -9.97 -4.38
C ALA A 111 -3.97 -9.67 -5.84
N GLY A 112 -2.69 -9.45 -6.19
CA GLY A 112 -2.25 -9.20 -7.57
C GLY A 112 -2.61 -10.32 -8.55
N ARG A 113 -2.87 -11.55 -8.06
CA ARG A 113 -3.36 -12.67 -8.89
C ARG A 113 -4.82 -12.53 -9.29
N TRP A 114 -5.55 -11.62 -8.67
CA TRP A 114 -6.96 -11.31 -8.92
C TRP A 114 -7.16 -10.04 -9.75
N LEU A 115 -6.06 -9.37 -10.12
CA LEU A 115 -6.10 -8.17 -10.94
C LEU A 115 -6.87 -8.42 -12.25
N GLY A 116 -7.96 -7.67 -12.44
CA GLY A 116 -8.81 -7.74 -13.64
C GLY A 116 -9.74 -8.96 -13.72
N LYS A 117 -9.89 -9.76 -12.65
CA LYS A 117 -10.73 -10.97 -12.66
C LYS A 117 -12.21 -10.72 -12.32
N GLY A 118 -12.58 -9.49 -11.98
CA GLY A 118 -13.97 -9.12 -11.66
C GLY A 118 -14.48 -9.58 -10.30
N ASP A 119 -13.63 -10.19 -9.46
CA ASP A 119 -14.00 -10.66 -8.13
C ASP A 119 -13.24 -9.88 -7.04
N LYS A 120 -13.89 -8.84 -6.52
CA LYS A 120 -13.31 -7.99 -5.48
C LYS A 120 -13.17 -8.69 -4.14
N ASN A 121 -14.12 -9.57 -3.79
CA ASN A 121 -14.15 -10.23 -2.48
C ASN A 121 -13.05 -11.30 -2.42
N ALA A 122 -12.84 -12.04 -3.51
CA ALA A 122 -11.75 -13.02 -3.57
C ALA A 122 -10.36 -12.36 -3.62
N ALA A 123 -10.24 -11.20 -4.27
CA ALA A 123 -9.00 -10.41 -4.24
C ALA A 123 -8.66 -9.95 -2.82
N ASP A 124 -9.67 -9.45 -2.11
CA ASP A 124 -9.56 -8.93 -0.76
C ASP A 124 -9.23 -10.03 0.26
N GLN A 125 -10.01 -11.12 0.24
CA GLN A 125 -9.75 -12.30 1.07
C GLN A 125 -8.33 -12.84 0.87
N ALA A 126 -7.84 -12.88 -0.39
CA ALA A 126 -6.50 -13.33 -0.68
C ALA A 126 -5.41 -12.43 -0.06
N ALA A 127 -5.65 -11.12 0.02
CA ALA A 127 -4.76 -10.19 0.73
C ALA A 127 -4.82 -10.39 2.24
N VAL A 128 -6.03 -10.43 2.82
CA VAL A 128 -6.28 -10.66 4.27
C VAL A 128 -5.56 -11.91 4.76
N ASP A 129 -5.73 -13.03 4.05
CA ASP A 129 -5.15 -14.32 4.42
C ASP A 129 -3.62 -14.26 4.54
N MET A 130 -2.98 -13.67 3.53
CA MET A 130 -1.52 -13.61 3.46
C MET A 130 -0.94 -12.54 4.38
N MET A 131 -1.62 -11.40 4.51
CA MET A 131 -1.27 -10.36 5.47
C MET A 131 -1.25 -10.94 6.88
N ARG A 132 -2.37 -11.51 7.34
CA ARG A 132 -2.51 -12.10 8.67
C ARG A 132 -1.49 -13.21 8.92
N LYS A 133 -1.28 -14.10 7.94
CA LYS A 133 -0.32 -15.20 8.04
C LYS A 133 1.10 -14.71 8.33
N VAL A 134 1.56 -13.68 7.61
CA VAL A 134 2.91 -13.14 7.83
C VAL A 134 2.97 -12.33 9.12
N LEU A 135 1.91 -11.56 9.42
CA LEU A 135 1.83 -10.71 10.62
C LEU A 135 1.93 -11.53 11.91
N ASN A 136 1.38 -12.75 11.93
CA ASN A 136 1.53 -13.68 13.06
C ASN A 136 2.99 -13.97 13.44
N SER A 137 3.92 -13.96 12.47
CA SER A 137 5.35 -14.25 12.73
C SER A 137 6.17 -13.03 13.16
N VAL A 138 5.54 -11.85 13.23
CA VAL A 138 6.24 -10.61 13.59
C VAL A 138 6.45 -10.59 15.11
N PRO A 139 7.66 -10.27 15.61
CA PRO A 139 7.98 -10.30 17.04
C PRO A 139 7.40 -9.08 17.81
N MET A 140 6.08 -8.97 17.85
CA MET A 140 5.30 -7.99 18.62
C MET A 140 4.05 -8.64 19.22
N THR A 141 3.42 -7.98 20.19
CA THR A 141 2.04 -8.29 20.64
C THR A 141 1.13 -7.20 20.09
N GLY A 142 0.63 -7.38 18.88
CA GLY A 142 -0.20 -6.39 18.21
C GLY A 142 -1.69 -6.55 18.53
N VAL A 143 -2.40 -5.44 18.65
CA VAL A 143 -3.87 -5.37 18.69
C VAL A 143 -4.35 -4.67 17.44
N VAL A 144 -5.21 -5.32 16.66
CA VAL A 144 -5.85 -4.70 15.49
C VAL A 144 -6.84 -3.65 15.96
N VAL A 145 -6.50 -2.37 15.79
CA VAL A 145 -7.39 -1.22 16.08
C VAL A 145 -8.24 -0.91 14.85
N ILE A 146 -7.65 -1.07 13.66
CA ILE A 146 -8.30 -0.89 12.36
C ILE A 146 -8.01 -2.15 11.54
N GLY A 147 -9.06 -2.77 11.01
CA GLY A 147 -8.95 -3.88 10.07
C GLY A 147 -10.26 -4.11 9.31
N GLU A 148 -10.55 -5.35 8.95
CA GLU A 148 -11.65 -5.72 8.03
C GLU A 148 -13.06 -5.38 8.57
N GLY A 149 -13.20 -5.24 9.88
CA GLY A 149 -14.47 -4.89 10.51
C GLY A 149 -14.60 -5.40 11.94
N ALA A 150 -15.83 -5.42 12.44
CA ALA A 150 -16.14 -5.98 13.75
C ALA A 150 -15.94 -7.51 13.77
N LYS A 151 -15.71 -8.09 14.95
CA LYS A 151 -15.46 -9.52 15.13
C LYS A 151 -16.56 -10.43 14.54
N ASP A 152 -17.80 -9.99 14.61
CA ASP A 152 -18.94 -10.77 14.09
C ASP A 152 -19.09 -10.67 12.57
N GLU A 153 -18.41 -9.70 11.94
CA GLU A 153 -18.48 -9.40 10.51
C GLU A 153 -17.23 -9.86 9.75
N ALA A 154 -16.08 -9.93 10.43
CA ALA A 154 -14.79 -10.29 9.86
C ALA A 154 -14.16 -11.50 10.59
N PRO A 155 -13.90 -12.62 9.91
CA PRO A 155 -13.30 -13.81 10.54
C PRO A 155 -11.80 -13.63 10.86
N MET A 156 -11.14 -12.66 10.23
CA MET A 156 -9.70 -12.37 10.32
C MET A 156 -9.47 -10.86 10.25
N LEU A 157 -8.41 -10.40 10.92
CA LEU A 157 -8.05 -8.99 11.05
C LEU A 157 -9.22 -8.13 11.58
N TYR A 158 -10.01 -8.67 12.50
CA TYR A 158 -11.12 -7.94 13.11
C TYR A 158 -10.62 -6.98 14.20
N CYS A 159 -11.36 -5.90 14.44
CA CYS A 159 -11.05 -4.93 15.49
C CYS A 159 -11.01 -5.62 16.87
N GLY A 160 -9.85 -5.59 17.53
CA GLY A 160 -9.54 -6.24 18.79
C GLY A 160 -8.79 -7.56 18.67
N GLU A 161 -8.51 -8.06 17.45
CA GLU A 161 -7.71 -9.28 17.27
C GLU A 161 -6.28 -9.07 17.80
N ARG A 162 -5.75 -10.08 18.51
CA ARG A 162 -4.36 -10.11 18.97
C ARG A 162 -3.50 -10.94 18.01
N ILE A 163 -2.41 -10.37 17.51
CA ILE A 163 -1.56 -10.97 16.47
C ILE A 163 -0.07 -10.73 16.79
N GLY A 164 0.78 -11.70 16.45
CA GLY A 164 2.24 -11.64 16.58
C GLY A 164 2.81 -12.55 17.68
N GLU A 165 4.13 -12.66 17.73
CA GLU A 165 4.88 -13.61 18.59
C GLU A 165 5.82 -12.91 19.61
N GLY A 166 5.62 -11.61 19.87
CA GLY A 166 6.48 -10.81 20.76
C GLY A 166 5.90 -10.51 22.13
N THR A 167 6.52 -9.55 22.81
CA THR A 167 6.06 -9.00 24.10
C THR A 167 5.78 -7.50 24.06
N THR A 168 6.17 -6.82 22.97
CA THR A 168 5.96 -5.39 22.82
C THR A 168 4.53 -5.12 22.36
N GLU A 169 3.71 -4.52 23.23
CA GLU A 169 2.32 -4.17 22.92
C GLU A 169 2.25 -3.03 21.89
N MET A 170 1.59 -3.29 20.75
CA MET A 170 1.44 -2.35 19.65
C MET A 170 -0.01 -2.25 19.16
N ASP A 171 -0.38 -1.10 18.62
CA ASP A 171 -1.57 -0.94 17.78
C ASP A 171 -1.23 -1.31 16.33
N ILE A 172 -2.18 -1.96 15.66
CA ILE A 172 -2.12 -2.27 14.24
C ILE A 172 -3.32 -1.62 13.55
N ALA A 173 -3.06 -0.91 12.46
CA ALA A 173 -4.05 -0.54 11.46
C ALA A 173 -3.68 -1.15 10.12
N VAL A 174 -4.58 -1.94 9.55
CA VAL A 174 -4.37 -2.64 8.27
C VAL A 174 -5.45 -2.28 7.27
N ASP A 175 -5.02 -2.19 6.01
CA ASP A 175 -5.88 -2.22 4.84
C ASP A 175 -5.22 -3.20 3.85
N PRO A 176 -5.59 -4.48 3.88
CA PRO A 176 -4.98 -5.51 3.04
C PRO A 176 -5.08 -5.21 1.54
N LEU A 177 -6.15 -4.53 1.11
CA LEU A 177 -6.38 -4.14 -0.27
C LEU A 177 -7.16 -2.81 -0.35
N ASP A 178 -6.43 -1.70 -0.26
CA ASP A 178 -6.97 -0.38 -0.56
C ASP A 178 -7.27 -0.32 -2.07
N GLY A 179 -8.56 -0.26 -2.41
CA GLY A 179 -9.03 -0.33 -3.79
C GLY A 179 -9.37 -1.74 -4.28
N THR A 180 -10.18 -2.50 -3.54
CA THR A 180 -10.73 -3.80 -3.98
C THR A 180 -11.38 -3.74 -5.36
N THR A 181 -12.15 -2.67 -5.64
CA THR A 181 -12.74 -2.40 -6.96
C THR A 181 -11.67 -2.15 -8.04
N LEU A 182 -10.60 -1.41 -7.70
CA LEU A 182 -9.49 -1.16 -8.62
C LEU A 182 -8.82 -2.47 -9.02
N CYS A 183 -8.53 -3.33 -8.04
CA CYS A 183 -7.96 -4.65 -8.30
C CYS A 183 -8.88 -5.51 -9.17
N ALA A 184 -10.15 -5.67 -8.77
CA ALA A 184 -11.10 -6.50 -9.52
C ALA A 184 -11.29 -6.05 -10.97
N THR A 185 -11.26 -4.74 -11.22
CA THR A 185 -11.45 -4.16 -12.56
C THR A 185 -10.15 -3.94 -13.33
N GLY A 186 -9.00 -4.28 -12.76
CA GLY A 186 -7.70 -4.11 -13.41
C GLY A 186 -7.25 -2.65 -13.54
N ARG A 187 -7.76 -1.77 -12.70
CA ARG A 187 -7.43 -0.34 -12.68
C ARG A 187 -6.23 -0.04 -11.80
N SER A 188 -5.59 1.08 -12.10
CA SER A 188 -4.46 1.64 -11.37
C SER A 188 -4.80 2.10 -9.97
N GLY A 189 -3.82 2.06 -9.06
CA GLY A 189 -3.88 2.67 -7.73
C GLY A 189 -4.11 1.73 -6.55
N ALA A 190 -4.29 0.43 -6.76
CA ALA A 190 -4.52 -0.52 -5.66
C ALA A 190 -3.22 -0.79 -4.89
N ILE A 191 -3.26 -0.72 -3.56
CA ILE A 191 -2.11 -0.97 -2.67
C ILE A 191 -2.51 -1.81 -1.46
N ALA A 192 -1.57 -2.56 -0.88
CA ALA A 192 -1.70 -3.18 0.44
C ALA A 192 -0.97 -2.32 1.48
N VAL A 193 -1.58 -2.05 2.63
CA VAL A 193 -1.06 -1.07 3.61
C VAL A 193 -1.15 -1.58 5.04
N ILE A 194 -0.14 -1.22 5.84
CA ILE A 194 -0.15 -1.42 7.28
C ILE A 194 0.54 -0.24 7.99
N ALA A 195 -0.05 0.19 9.09
CA ALA A 195 0.57 1.07 10.08
C ALA A 195 0.63 0.35 11.44
N VAL A 196 1.77 0.45 12.13
CA VAL A 196 1.95 -0.09 13.47
C VAL A 196 2.49 1.01 14.36
N ALA A 197 1.90 1.18 15.54
CA ALA A 197 2.33 2.19 16.50
C ALA A 197 2.35 1.63 17.91
N LYS A 198 2.99 2.35 18.84
CA LYS A 198 2.88 2.05 20.28
C LYS A 198 1.41 1.92 20.69
N ARG A 199 1.07 0.95 21.56
CA ARG A 199 -0.31 0.73 22.03
C ARG A 199 -1.00 2.03 22.49
N GLY A 200 -2.22 2.26 22.01
CA GLY A 200 -3.04 3.43 22.33
C GLY A 200 -2.66 4.70 21.55
N SER A 201 -1.93 4.57 20.45
CA SER A 201 -1.47 5.69 19.62
C SER A 201 -2.25 5.87 18.34
N LEU A 202 -2.93 4.83 17.84
CA LEU A 202 -3.80 4.95 16.68
C LEU A 202 -5.23 5.27 17.13
N PHE A 203 -5.84 6.25 16.47
CA PHE A 203 -7.23 6.62 16.73
C PHE A 203 -8.18 5.47 16.38
N ASP A 204 -9.11 5.17 17.29
CA ASP A 204 -10.19 4.22 17.07
C ASP A 204 -11.34 4.91 16.33
N PRO A 205 -11.70 4.48 15.10
CA PRO A 205 -12.83 5.03 14.35
C PRO A 205 -14.18 4.91 15.06
N GLY A 206 -14.31 3.95 15.98
CA GLY A 206 -15.58 3.63 16.63
C GLY A 206 -16.66 3.28 15.60
N PRO A 207 -17.88 3.83 15.74
CA PRO A 207 -18.98 3.55 14.82
C PRO A 207 -18.97 4.43 13.55
N VAL A 208 -18.07 5.42 13.45
CA VAL A 208 -18.12 6.43 12.38
C VAL A 208 -17.12 6.08 11.28
N MET A 209 -17.62 5.41 10.25
CA MET A 209 -16.79 4.89 9.15
C MET A 209 -16.37 5.93 8.12
N TYR A 210 -16.91 7.16 8.17
CA TYR A 210 -16.52 8.24 7.25
C TYR A 210 -15.94 9.45 7.99
N MET A 211 -15.01 10.12 7.33
CA MET A 211 -14.30 11.29 7.83
C MET A 211 -14.11 12.29 6.70
N GLU A 212 -14.38 13.56 6.98
CA GLU A 212 -13.91 14.68 6.17
C GLU A 212 -12.41 14.87 6.39
N LYS A 213 -11.64 14.96 5.31
CA LYS A 213 -10.18 14.96 5.31
C LYS A 213 -9.63 16.14 4.53
N ILE A 214 -8.56 16.71 5.04
CA ILE A 214 -7.62 17.56 4.28
C ILE A 214 -6.21 17.08 4.56
N ALA A 215 -5.44 16.78 3.51
CA ALA A 215 -4.07 16.29 3.64
C ALA A 215 -3.11 17.07 2.74
N VAL A 216 -1.92 17.38 3.25
CA VAL A 216 -0.88 18.13 2.53
C VAL A 216 0.51 17.60 2.87
N GLY A 217 1.46 17.80 1.96
CA GLY A 217 2.87 17.45 2.15
C GLY A 217 3.64 18.38 3.11
N PRO A 218 4.91 18.05 3.39
CA PRO A 218 5.75 18.77 4.38
C PRO A 218 6.04 20.23 4.04
N ASN A 219 5.90 20.62 2.77
CA ASN A 219 6.14 22.00 2.33
C ASN A 219 4.95 22.94 2.60
N VAL A 220 3.83 22.41 3.11
CA VAL A 220 2.66 23.21 3.51
C VAL A 220 2.55 23.20 5.04
N PRO A 221 2.72 24.35 5.72
CA PRO A 221 2.62 24.40 7.18
C PRO A 221 1.23 23.95 7.66
N ALA A 222 1.17 23.00 8.61
CA ALA A 222 -0.10 22.46 9.10
C ALA A 222 -1.08 23.53 9.60
N LYS A 223 -0.57 24.58 10.25
CA LYS A 223 -1.36 25.73 10.73
C LYS A 223 -1.99 26.61 9.64
N SER A 224 -1.63 26.41 8.38
CA SER A 224 -2.11 27.21 7.25
C SER A 224 -3.41 26.67 6.66
N ILE A 225 -3.77 25.42 6.97
CA ILE A 225 -4.98 24.74 6.50
C ILE A 225 -5.95 24.48 7.66
N SER A 226 -7.24 24.39 7.36
CA SER A 226 -8.28 24.02 8.33
C SER A 226 -9.52 23.47 7.64
N LEU A 227 -10.20 22.51 8.26
CA LEU A 227 -11.53 22.05 7.85
C LEU A 227 -12.64 23.08 8.10
N ASP A 228 -12.36 24.14 8.87
CA ASP A 228 -13.30 25.25 9.10
C ASP A 228 -13.13 26.41 8.09
N PHE A 229 -12.12 26.32 7.22
CA PHE A 229 -11.91 27.35 6.21
C PHE A 229 -12.72 27.05 4.95
N PRO A 230 -13.19 28.09 4.24
CA PRO A 230 -13.66 27.94 2.87
C PRO A 230 -12.59 27.26 2.00
N VAL A 231 -13.01 26.45 1.03
CA VAL A 231 -12.11 25.72 0.14
C VAL A 231 -11.08 26.65 -0.50
N GLU A 232 -11.51 27.78 -1.05
CA GLU A 232 -10.63 28.77 -1.68
C GLU A 232 -9.49 29.22 -0.74
N LYS A 233 -9.78 29.44 0.55
CA LYS A 233 -8.78 29.87 1.53
C LYS A 233 -7.73 28.80 1.79
N ASN A 234 -8.13 27.53 1.86
CA ASN A 234 -7.17 26.42 1.95
C ASN A 234 -6.28 26.35 0.70
N LEU A 235 -6.87 26.50 -0.49
CA LEU A 235 -6.14 26.46 -1.76
C LEU A 235 -5.16 27.63 -1.90
N GLN A 236 -5.55 28.85 -1.50
CA GLN A 236 -4.67 30.00 -1.45
C GLN A 236 -3.50 29.79 -0.46
N ALA A 237 -3.76 29.17 0.69
CA ALA A 237 -2.72 28.86 1.68
C ALA A 237 -1.69 27.86 1.11
N VAL A 238 -2.16 26.80 0.45
CA VAL A 238 -1.31 25.81 -0.23
C VAL A 238 -0.52 26.46 -1.36
N ALA A 239 -1.17 27.24 -2.23
CA ALA A 239 -0.53 27.98 -3.32
C ALA A 239 0.61 28.87 -2.81
N LYS A 240 0.35 29.63 -1.75
CA LYS A 240 1.34 30.50 -1.10
C LYS A 240 2.50 29.72 -0.51
N ALA A 241 2.23 28.62 0.19
CA ALA A 241 3.27 27.80 0.81
C ALA A 241 4.19 27.14 -0.22
N LEU A 242 3.61 26.73 -1.37
CA LEU A 242 4.35 26.09 -2.47
C LEU A 242 4.92 27.11 -3.48
N GLY A 243 4.69 28.41 -3.30
CA GLY A 243 5.21 29.46 -4.16
C GLY A 243 4.69 29.39 -5.60
N LYS A 244 3.45 28.94 -5.82
CA LYS A 244 2.86 28.77 -7.15
C LYS A 244 1.47 29.40 -7.29
N PRO A 245 1.02 29.74 -8.51
CA PRO A 245 -0.35 30.22 -8.75
C PRO A 245 -1.40 29.21 -8.29
N ILE A 246 -2.56 29.69 -7.84
CA ILE A 246 -3.69 28.83 -7.43
C ILE A 246 -4.17 27.91 -8.55
N GLY A 247 -4.04 28.34 -9.82
CA GLY A 247 -4.34 27.53 -11.00
C GLY A 247 -3.40 26.35 -11.24
N ASP A 248 -2.22 26.36 -10.61
CA ASP A 248 -1.26 25.27 -10.67
C ASP A 248 -1.36 24.34 -9.45
N VAL A 249 -2.22 24.66 -8.48
CA VAL A 249 -2.56 23.76 -7.38
C VAL A 249 -3.49 22.67 -7.89
N THR A 250 -3.14 21.42 -7.64
CA THR A 250 -3.92 20.23 -8.00
C THR A 250 -4.47 19.57 -6.74
N VAL A 251 -5.80 19.53 -6.65
CA VAL A 251 -6.55 18.91 -5.56
C VAL A 251 -6.92 17.48 -5.94
N LEU A 252 -6.54 16.52 -5.09
CA LEU A 252 -6.99 15.14 -5.22
C LEU A 252 -8.35 14.97 -4.53
N VAL A 253 -9.33 14.42 -5.25
CA VAL A 253 -10.70 14.24 -4.75
C VAL A 253 -11.23 12.86 -5.19
N LEU A 254 -11.88 12.13 -4.27
CA LEU A 254 -12.64 10.94 -4.62
C LEU A 254 -13.84 11.32 -5.50
N ASP A 255 -13.98 10.68 -6.67
CA ASP A 255 -15.10 10.91 -7.59
C ASP A 255 -16.38 10.28 -7.03
N ARG A 256 -17.15 11.09 -6.31
CA ARG A 256 -18.37 10.69 -5.61
C ARG A 256 -19.41 11.80 -5.69
N PRO A 257 -20.71 11.48 -5.79
CA PRO A 257 -21.78 12.48 -5.77
C PRO A 257 -21.75 13.41 -4.55
N ARG A 258 -21.34 12.89 -3.38
CA ARG A 258 -21.20 13.67 -2.14
C ARG A 258 -20.15 14.80 -2.21
N HIS A 259 -19.27 14.80 -3.21
CA HIS A 259 -18.25 15.83 -3.39
C HIS A 259 -18.61 16.86 -4.47
N ALA A 260 -19.86 16.85 -4.99
CA ALA A 260 -20.26 17.78 -6.05
C ALA A 260 -20.04 19.26 -5.67
N GLU A 261 -20.38 19.65 -4.43
CA GLU A 261 -20.17 21.03 -3.98
C GLU A 261 -18.69 21.36 -3.79
N LEU A 262 -17.92 20.46 -3.15
CA LEU A 262 -16.46 20.60 -3.03
C LEU A 262 -15.80 20.78 -4.41
N VAL A 263 -16.17 19.96 -5.39
CA VAL A 263 -15.66 20.04 -6.77
C VAL A 263 -16.00 21.36 -7.43
N LYS A 264 -17.21 21.89 -7.19
CA LYS A 264 -17.62 23.20 -7.69
C LYS A 264 -16.78 24.31 -7.05
N GLU A 265 -16.64 24.31 -5.72
CA GLU A 265 -15.84 25.31 -5.00
C GLU A 265 -14.36 25.30 -5.42
N ILE A 266 -13.76 24.12 -5.65
CA ILE A 266 -12.39 24.01 -6.16
C ILE A 266 -12.26 24.64 -7.56
N ARG A 267 -13.23 24.38 -8.44
CA ARG A 267 -13.24 24.94 -9.81
C ARG A 267 -13.43 26.45 -9.80
N GLU A 268 -14.29 26.96 -8.93
CA GLU A 268 -14.54 28.40 -8.74
C GLU A 268 -13.28 29.12 -8.22
N ALA A 269 -12.53 28.48 -7.32
CA ALA A 269 -11.23 28.97 -6.86
C ALA A 269 -10.13 28.93 -7.95
N GLY A 270 -10.37 28.22 -9.05
CA GLY A 270 -9.48 28.14 -10.22
C GLY A 270 -8.42 27.04 -10.15
N SER A 271 -8.42 26.18 -9.12
CA SER A 271 -7.46 25.07 -9.00
C SER A 271 -7.85 23.87 -9.86
N ARG A 272 -6.86 23.01 -10.15
CA ARG A 272 -7.01 21.77 -10.90
C ARG A 272 -7.53 20.67 -9.98
N ILE A 273 -8.24 19.70 -10.56
CA ILE A 273 -8.72 18.51 -9.84
C ILE A 273 -8.15 17.25 -10.49
N ARG A 274 -7.61 16.35 -9.66
CA ARG A 274 -7.34 14.97 -10.05
C ARG A 274 -8.34 14.06 -9.34
N PHE A 275 -9.21 13.44 -10.12
CA PHE A 275 -10.16 12.47 -9.60
C PHE A 275 -9.52 11.10 -9.40
N ILE A 276 -9.88 10.44 -8.30
CA ILE A 276 -9.63 9.01 -8.07
C ILE A 276 -10.97 8.31 -7.82
N SER A 277 -11.14 7.08 -8.34
CA SER A 277 -12.36 6.34 -8.02
C SER A 277 -12.30 5.72 -6.64
N ASP A 278 -11.15 5.23 -6.19
CA ASP A 278 -10.93 4.62 -4.88
C ASP A 278 -9.47 4.87 -4.49
N GLY A 279 -9.05 4.54 -3.27
CA GLY A 279 -7.64 4.65 -2.88
C GLY A 279 -7.21 5.99 -2.30
N ASP A 280 -7.93 6.51 -1.29
CA ASP A 280 -7.57 7.80 -0.69
C ASP A 280 -6.41 7.72 0.31
N VAL A 281 -5.98 6.52 0.73
CA VAL A 281 -4.71 6.35 1.47
C VAL A 281 -3.53 6.70 0.58
N ALA A 282 -3.45 6.08 -0.60
CA ALA A 282 -2.40 6.36 -1.58
C ALA A 282 -2.41 7.83 -2.00
N GLY A 283 -3.61 8.38 -2.26
CA GLY A 283 -3.82 9.77 -2.65
C GLY A 283 -3.35 10.77 -1.59
N ALA A 284 -3.61 10.51 -0.31
CA ALA A 284 -3.12 11.35 0.79
C ALA A 284 -1.59 11.34 0.87
N ILE A 285 -0.98 10.15 0.84
CA ILE A 285 0.48 9.98 0.93
C ILE A 285 1.19 10.65 -0.25
N GLU A 286 0.59 10.61 -1.44
CA GLU A 286 1.17 11.24 -2.62
C GLU A 286 1.37 12.75 -2.45
N THR A 287 0.55 13.45 -1.66
CA THR A 287 0.74 14.89 -1.39
C THR A 287 2.08 15.22 -0.75
N ALA A 288 2.72 14.24 -0.07
CA ALA A 288 4.03 14.38 0.54
C ALA A 288 5.17 13.79 -0.31
N LYS A 289 4.87 13.21 -1.48
CA LYS A 289 5.88 12.62 -2.37
C LYS A 289 6.65 13.72 -3.10
N ALA A 290 7.97 13.51 -3.21
CA ALA A 290 8.83 14.32 -4.07
C ALA A 290 8.37 14.30 -5.54
N GLY A 291 8.15 15.47 -6.13
CA GLY A 291 7.63 15.59 -7.50
C GLY A 291 6.20 15.05 -7.68
N ALA A 292 5.38 15.07 -6.63
CA ALA A 292 3.98 14.64 -6.69
C ALA A 292 3.19 15.40 -7.76
N GLY A 293 2.22 14.71 -8.37
CA GLY A 293 1.25 15.33 -9.28
C GLY A 293 0.11 16.05 -8.56
N VAL A 294 0.09 16.03 -7.22
CA VAL A 294 -0.98 16.54 -6.36
C VAL A 294 -0.39 17.28 -5.16
N ASP A 295 -1.07 18.33 -4.71
CA ASP A 295 -0.57 19.22 -3.65
C ASP A 295 -1.36 19.11 -2.35
N ILE A 296 -2.64 18.76 -2.49
CA ILE A 296 -3.61 18.70 -1.42
C ILE A 296 -4.66 17.65 -1.75
N MET A 297 -5.07 16.86 -0.77
CA MET A 297 -6.25 16.00 -0.87
C MET A 297 -7.37 16.63 -0.05
N MET A 298 -8.60 16.65 -0.58
CA MET A 298 -9.79 17.14 0.14
C MET A 298 -10.99 16.23 -0.10
N GLY A 299 -11.84 16.10 0.92
CA GLY A 299 -13.16 15.49 0.81
C GLY A 299 -13.45 14.44 1.88
N ILE A 300 -14.55 13.72 1.70
CA ILE A 300 -15.05 12.71 2.62
C ILE A 300 -14.67 11.30 2.14
N GLY A 301 -13.93 10.59 2.95
CA GLY A 301 -13.49 9.20 2.73
C GLY A 301 -13.62 8.35 3.99
N GLY A 302 -13.05 7.15 3.99
CA GLY A 302 -13.17 6.25 5.14
C GLY A 302 -12.33 6.71 6.34
N THR A 303 -12.89 6.65 7.56
CA THR A 303 -12.16 7.00 8.79
C THR A 303 -10.93 6.10 9.01
N PRO A 304 -11.03 4.76 8.89
CA PRO A 304 -9.87 3.87 9.01
C PRO A 304 -8.68 4.28 8.13
N GLU A 305 -8.95 4.56 6.86
CA GLU A 305 -7.99 5.00 5.85
C GLU A 305 -7.37 6.36 6.20
N GLY A 306 -8.15 7.25 6.83
CA GLY A 306 -7.65 8.54 7.33
C GLY A 306 -6.59 8.37 8.42
N VAL A 307 -6.76 7.41 9.32
CA VAL A 307 -5.78 7.11 10.39
C VAL A 307 -4.50 6.50 9.81
N ILE A 308 -4.64 5.56 8.87
CA ILE A 308 -3.50 4.94 8.18
C ILE A 308 -2.71 6.01 7.39
N ALA A 309 -3.41 6.88 6.64
CA ALA A 309 -2.80 7.98 5.91
C ALA A 309 -2.11 8.99 6.83
N ALA A 310 -2.71 9.31 7.99
CA ALA A 310 -2.10 10.18 8.98
C ALA A 310 -0.78 9.60 9.52
N ALA A 311 -0.73 8.30 9.82
CA ALA A 311 0.49 7.63 10.26
C ALA A 311 1.61 7.73 9.21
N ALA A 312 1.29 7.54 7.93
CA ALA A 312 2.24 7.68 6.82
C ALA A 312 2.71 9.12 6.63
N LEU A 313 1.78 10.08 6.56
CA LEU A 313 2.09 11.50 6.38
C LEU A 313 2.95 12.03 7.51
N LYS A 314 2.71 11.58 8.75
CA LYS A 314 3.54 11.94 9.90
C LYS A 314 4.99 11.52 9.70
N CYS A 315 5.20 10.30 9.19
CA CYS A 315 6.54 9.81 8.84
C CYS A 315 7.20 10.63 7.72
N MET A 316 6.42 11.28 6.85
CA MET A 316 6.90 12.14 5.75
C MET A 316 7.03 13.62 6.14
N GLY A 317 6.62 14.00 7.35
CA GLY A 317 6.52 15.39 7.79
C GLY A 317 5.34 16.16 7.20
N GLY A 318 4.39 15.48 6.54
CA GLY A 318 3.13 16.07 6.09
C GLY A 318 2.10 16.20 7.20
N THR A 319 0.90 16.65 6.85
CA THR A 319 -0.21 16.71 7.81
C THR A 319 -1.52 16.21 7.23
N LEU A 320 -2.39 15.69 8.11
CA LEU A 320 -3.76 15.35 7.81
C LEU A 320 -4.65 15.89 8.94
N LEU A 321 -5.70 16.62 8.58
CA LEU A 321 -6.79 16.97 9.50
C LEU A 321 -8.02 16.15 9.14
N GLY A 322 -8.69 15.65 10.16
CA GLY A 322 -9.88 14.82 10.04
C GLY A 322 -11.06 15.38 10.85
N ARG A 323 -12.28 15.20 10.37
CA ARG A 323 -13.50 15.38 11.17
C ARG A 323 -14.45 14.23 10.92
N LEU A 324 -14.93 13.60 11.99
CA LEU A 324 -15.85 12.48 11.90
C LEU A 324 -17.13 12.90 11.17
N TYR A 325 -17.56 12.06 10.22
CA TYR A 325 -18.72 12.29 9.38
C TYR A 325 -19.72 11.12 9.51
N PRO A 326 -20.64 11.17 10.49
CA PRO A 326 -21.70 10.18 10.60
C PRO A 326 -22.62 10.25 9.38
N ARG A 327 -22.91 9.10 8.77
CA ARG A 327 -23.78 9.03 7.58
C ARG A 327 -25.25 9.20 7.89
N ASN A 328 -25.64 8.90 9.11
CA ASN A 328 -27.02 8.90 9.58
C ASN A 328 -27.09 9.18 11.08
N GLU A 329 -28.31 9.39 11.59
CA GLU A 329 -28.53 9.72 13.00
C GLU A 329 -28.21 8.56 13.95
N GLU A 330 -28.24 7.31 13.46
CA GLU A 330 -27.86 6.13 14.24
C GLU A 330 -26.36 6.13 14.55
N GLU A 331 -25.50 6.24 13.54
CA GLU A 331 -24.04 6.38 13.71
C GLU A 331 -23.71 7.57 14.62
N ARG A 332 -24.42 8.70 14.43
CA ARG A 332 -24.26 9.89 15.24
C ARG A 332 -24.57 9.63 16.71
N THR A 333 -25.71 8.99 16.99
CA THR A 333 -26.15 8.66 18.35
C THR A 333 -25.18 7.69 19.02
N GLN A 334 -24.75 6.65 18.30
CA GLN A 334 -23.78 5.67 18.79
C GLN A 334 -22.42 6.32 19.09
N ALA A 335 -21.96 7.24 18.23
CA ALA A 335 -20.72 7.97 18.41
C ALA A 335 -20.78 8.87 19.66
N LEU A 336 -21.85 9.66 19.81
CA LEU A 336 -22.04 10.53 20.97
C LEU A 336 -22.15 9.72 22.28
N ALA A 337 -22.85 8.59 22.26
CA ALA A 337 -22.98 7.69 23.42
C ALA A 337 -21.62 7.09 23.83
N LYS A 338 -20.71 6.88 22.88
CA LYS A 338 -19.32 6.44 23.14
C LYS A 338 -18.36 7.59 23.47
N GLY A 339 -18.84 8.83 23.52
CA GLY A 339 -18.06 10.00 23.93
C GLY A 339 -17.27 10.69 22.82
N TYR A 340 -17.54 10.39 21.54
CA TYR A 340 -16.89 11.08 20.43
C TYR A 340 -17.42 12.52 20.27
N ASP A 341 -16.51 13.49 20.14
CA ASP A 341 -16.87 14.86 19.75
C ASP A 341 -16.87 15.00 18.22
N LEU A 342 -18.07 15.07 17.64
CA LEU A 342 -18.28 15.15 16.19
C LEU A 342 -17.93 16.51 15.60
N LYS A 343 -17.74 17.56 16.43
CA LYS A 343 -17.32 18.88 15.95
C LYS A 343 -15.81 19.06 15.97
N LYS A 344 -15.10 18.22 16.72
CA LYS A 344 -13.64 18.31 16.86
C LYS A 344 -12.97 18.07 15.50
N VAL A 345 -12.05 18.97 15.16
CA VAL A 345 -11.05 18.71 14.12
C VAL A 345 -9.94 17.90 14.77
N LEU A 346 -9.79 16.65 14.32
CA LEU A 346 -8.72 15.75 14.69
C LEU A 346 -7.47 16.15 13.93
N THR A 347 -6.42 16.49 14.67
CA THR A 347 -5.09 16.75 14.10
C THR A 347 -4.35 15.43 13.83
N ILE A 348 -3.20 15.51 13.15
CA ILE A 348 -2.37 14.33 12.93
C ILE A 348 -1.95 13.65 14.25
N GLU A 349 -1.77 14.40 15.33
CA GLU A 349 -1.46 13.84 16.66
C GLU A 349 -2.67 13.21 17.35
N ASP A 350 -3.89 13.63 17.02
CA ASP A 350 -5.10 12.95 17.47
C ASP A 350 -5.31 11.62 16.73
N LEU A 351 -4.94 11.57 15.44
CA LEU A 351 -5.09 10.40 14.58
C LEU A 351 -3.99 9.35 14.80
N ALA A 352 -2.74 9.79 14.92
CA ALA A 352 -1.56 8.94 15.10
C ALA A 352 -0.56 9.61 16.06
N LYS A 353 -0.67 9.27 17.35
CA LYS A 353 0.02 9.93 18.47
C LYS A 353 1.47 9.47 18.64
N GLY A 354 2.38 10.43 18.86
CA GLY A 354 3.79 10.14 19.14
C GLY A 354 4.57 9.59 17.94
N ASP A 355 5.85 9.26 18.13
CA ASP A 355 6.77 9.01 17.00
C ASP A 355 7.20 7.54 16.82
N ASP A 356 6.79 6.66 17.73
CA ASP A 356 7.02 5.21 17.61
C ASP A 356 5.97 4.60 16.68
N ILE A 357 6.05 5.01 15.41
CA ILE A 357 5.13 4.66 14.32
C ILE A 357 5.97 4.11 13.16
N PHE A 358 5.50 2.99 12.62
CA PHE A 358 6.04 2.29 11.47
C PHE A 358 4.94 2.17 10.42
N PHE A 359 5.31 2.35 9.15
CA PHE A 359 4.38 2.23 8.04
C PHE A 359 5.01 1.41 6.92
N ALA A 360 4.21 0.57 6.27
CA ALA A 360 4.60 -0.11 5.04
C ALA A 360 3.43 -0.13 4.05
N ALA A 361 3.75 -0.01 2.78
CA ALA A 361 2.80 -0.18 1.68
C ALA A 361 3.46 -0.91 0.51
N THR A 362 2.71 -1.72 -0.23
CA THR A 362 3.16 -2.40 -1.46
C THR A 362 2.13 -2.24 -2.56
N GLY A 363 2.59 -1.88 -3.77
CA GLY A 363 1.73 -1.72 -4.94
C GLY A 363 1.17 -3.04 -5.46
N ILE A 364 -0.15 -3.10 -5.67
CA ILE A 364 -0.86 -4.26 -6.23
C ILE A 364 -1.04 -4.05 -7.73
N SER A 365 -1.65 -2.91 -8.10
CA SER A 365 -1.68 -2.40 -9.47
C SER A 365 -0.80 -1.15 -9.59
N ASP A 366 -0.49 -0.73 -10.82
CA ASP A 366 0.32 0.46 -11.02
C ASP A 366 -0.38 1.69 -10.49
N GLY A 367 0.30 2.49 -9.68
CA GLY A 367 -0.18 3.79 -9.23
C GLY A 367 0.94 4.83 -9.24
N ASP A 368 0.55 6.08 -9.00
CA ASP A 368 1.47 7.20 -8.93
C ASP A 368 2.42 7.10 -7.72
N LEU A 369 2.01 6.40 -6.65
CA LEU A 369 2.83 6.16 -5.47
C LEU A 369 3.81 4.99 -5.66
N LEU A 370 3.29 3.80 -6.00
CA LEU A 370 4.02 2.53 -6.11
C LEU A 370 3.64 1.79 -7.40
N ARG A 371 4.62 1.08 -7.97
CA ARG A 371 4.37 0.18 -9.11
C ARG A 371 3.68 -1.10 -8.64
N GLY A 372 2.80 -1.64 -9.47
CA GLY A 372 2.09 -2.88 -9.17
C GLY A 372 2.99 -4.11 -9.24
N VAL A 373 2.48 -5.24 -8.76
CA VAL A 373 3.17 -6.53 -8.86
C VAL A 373 3.36 -6.92 -10.33
N ARG A 374 4.51 -7.53 -10.65
CA ARG A 374 4.78 -8.15 -11.95
C ARG A 374 5.13 -9.61 -11.79
N TYR A 375 4.36 -10.49 -12.43
CA TYR A 375 4.66 -11.92 -12.46
C TYR A 375 5.46 -12.26 -13.72
N TYR A 376 6.46 -13.12 -13.57
CA TYR A 376 7.27 -13.62 -14.68
C TYR A 376 7.60 -15.10 -14.46
N SER A 377 8.23 -15.74 -15.44
CA SER A 377 8.59 -17.15 -15.33
C SER A 377 9.50 -17.39 -14.12
N GLY A 378 9.02 -18.16 -13.14
CA GLY A 378 9.76 -18.53 -11.94
C GLY A 378 9.72 -17.53 -10.78
N GLY A 379 8.95 -16.43 -10.87
CA GLY A 379 8.94 -15.42 -9.81
C GLY A 379 7.99 -14.24 -10.00
N ALA A 380 8.21 -13.21 -9.19
CA ALA A 380 7.51 -11.93 -9.27
C ALA A 380 8.39 -10.77 -8.79
N SER A 381 8.05 -9.54 -9.13
CA SER A 381 8.62 -8.34 -8.50
C SER A 381 7.54 -7.51 -7.83
N SER A 382 7.87 -6.91 -6.69
CA SER A 382 7.03 -5.97 -5.95
C SER A 382 7.77 -4.64 -5.76
N ASN A 383 7.00 -3.57 -5.58
CA ASN A 383 7.51 -2.26 -5.25
C ASN A 383 6.81 -1.75 -3.99
N SER A 384 7.62 -1.43 -2.98
CA SER A 384 7.15 -1.14 -1.63
C SER A 384 7.74 0.15 -1.10
N MET A 385 7.01 0.78 -0.17
CA MET A 385 7.48 1.89 0.63
C MET A 385 7.48 1.48 2.10
N VAL A 386 8.52 1.86 2.84
CA VAL A 386 8.68 1.55 4.26
C VAL A 386 9.17 2.78 5.00
N MET A 387 8.58 3.05 6.17
CA MET A 387 8.81 4.29 6.90
C MET A 387 8.85 4.07 8.41
N ARG A 388 9.61 4.92 9.10
CA ARG A 388 9.61 5.01 10.57
C ARG A 388 9.64 6.47 10.99
N CYS A 389 8.59 6.90 11.71
CA CYS A 389 8.36 8.28 12.10
C CYS A 389 9.53 8.86 12.91
N GLN A 390 9.95 8.18 13.98
CA GLN A 390 11.06 8.63 14.84
C GLN A 390 12.37 8.91 14.08
N SER A 391 12.64 8.18 12.99
CA SER A 391 13.86 8.37 12.19
C SER A 391 13.69 9.31 11.00
N GLY A 392 12.44 9.68 10.67
CA GLY A 392 12.08 10.36 9.42
C GLY A 392 12.47 9.61 8.14
N THR A 393 12.94 8.35 8.23
CA THR A 393 13.52 7.68 7.08
C THR A 393 12.43 7.02 6.24
N VAL A 394 12.41 7.36 4.95
CA VAL A 394 11.57 6.75 3.91
C VAL A 394 12.43 5.83 3.05
N ARG A 395 11.98 4.60 2.81
CA ARG A 395 12.64 3.63 1.93
C ARG A 395 11.69 3.22 0.82
N PHE A 396 12.20 3.25 -0.41
CA PHE A 396 11.58 2.57 -1.53
C PHE A 396 12.34 1.27 -1.77
N ILE A 397 11.61 0.16 -1.86
CA ILE A 397 12.19 -1.18 -1.98
C ILE A 397 11.62 -1.82 -3.25
N GLU A 398 12.52 -2.33 -4.09
CA GLU A 398 12.16 -3.21 -5.20
C GLU A 398 12.65 -4.61 -4.88
N THR A 399 11.72 -5.56 -4.82
CA THR A 399 12.01 -6.93 -4.40
C THR A 399 11.75 -7.89 -5.55
N PHE A 400 12.71 -8.79 -5.80
CA PHE A 400 12.60 -9.86 -6.80
C PHE A 400 12.41 -11.21 -6.11
N HIS A 401 11.19 -11.72 -6.15
CA HIS A 401 10.75 -12.96 -5.52
C HIS A 401 11.03 -14.16 -6.43
N LYS A 402 11.81 -15.14 -5.96
CA LYS A 402 12.14 -16.37 -6.71
C LYS A 402 11.42 -17.57 -6.08
N TRP A 403 10.52 -18.23 -6.82
CA TRP A 403 9.73 -19.35 -6.28
C TRP A 403 10.49 -20.68 -6.20
N GLY A 404 11.50 -20.87 -7.04
CA GLY A 404 12.29 -22.12 -7.10
C GLY A 404 13.33 -22.28 -5.98
N ARG A 405 13.36 -21.36 -5.00
CA ARG A 405 14.19 -21.47 -3.80
C ARG A 405 13.30 -21.45 -2.56
N PRO A 406 13.71 -22.10 -1.45
CA PRO A 406 13.00 -21.97 -0.18
C PRO A 406 12.86 -20.50 0.17
N GLY A 407 11.62 -20.05 0.37
CA GLY A 407 11.30 -18.70 0.85
C GLY A 407 10.83 -18.77 2.28
N VAL A 408 10.76 -17.62 2.98
CA VAL A 408 10.30 -17.60 4.38
C VAL A 408 8.85 -18.08 4.53
N THR A 409 8.04 -18.03 3.46
CA THR A 409 6.67 -18.57 3.41
C THR A 409 6.58 -20.01 2.91
N LYS A 410 7.70 -20.61 2.49
CA LYS A 410 7.88 -22.03 2.15
C LYS A 410 9.17 -22.57 2.79
N PRO A 411 9.24 -22.68 4.13
CA PRO A 411 10.46 -23.15 4.79
C PRO A 411 10.77 -24.61 4.44
N ASN A 412 9.77 -25.44 4.13
CA ASN A 412 9.94 -26.80 3.63
C ASN A 412 8.81 -27.11 2.64
N ALA A 413 9.12 -27.19 1.34
CA ALA A 413 8.24 -27.76 0.32
C ALA A 413 8.97 -28.94 -0.33
#